data_AF-A0A853FW35-F1
#
_entry.id   AF-A0A853FW35-F1
#
_cell.length_a   1.000
_cell.length_b   1.000
_cell.length_c   1.000
_cell.angle_alpha   90.00
_cell.angle_beta   90.00
_cell.angle_gamma   90.00
#
_symmetry.space_group_name_H-M   'P 1'
#
loop_
_entity.id
_entity.type
_entity.pdbx_description
1 polymer ?
#
loop_
_entity_poly.entity_id
_entity_poly.type
_entity_poly.pdbx_seq_one_letter_code
_entity_poly.pdbx_strand_id
1 'polypeptide(L)'
;MTKGISVLAAVLCALLLAQYARAQDASGNEPSREVGLSANEVPDDPGMMRAPTPIGEYETWLSPDDYPVQAAHQWVQASFDIEVTVSAADAITGCGKAAATPAPAELVAAACRAVTARGKFLHGLGRTGTAATARTTFSVFFRLGPPKRIFVPAVSNPNVPSLVDPSAATMVHHTPAFFPNTAVRARIDVSATGAPTRCTILVSSGTDKGDAAVCEHLRMQKFVPARDYDGAPTAFNGYRMNLTVVAW
;
A
#
# COMPACT_ATOMS: atom_id res chain seq x y z
N MET A 1 -25.78 -21.70 65.70
CA MET A 1 -26.00 -21.66 64.23
C MET A 1 -25.02 -20.76 63.46
N THR A 2 -24.04 -20.11 64.12
CA THR A 2 -23.10 -19.16 63.49
C THR A 2 -21.86 -19.78 62.81
N LYS A 3 -21.55 -21.06 63.02
CA LYS A 3 -20.36 -21.71 62.41
C LYS A 3 -20.52 -22.05 60.92
N GLY A 4 -21.75 -22.16 60.39
CA GLY A 4 -21.98 -22.53 58.99
C GLY A 4 -21.72 -21.42 57.98
N ILE A 5 -21.93 -20.15 58.37
CA ILE A 5 -21.77 -18.99 57.49
C ILE A 5 -20.30 -18.75 57.13
N SER A 6 -19.38 -19.06 58.04
CA SER A 6 -17.95 -18.80 57.85
C SER A 6 -17.30 -19.72 56.81
N VAL A 7 -17.80 -20.96 56.67
CA VAL A 7 -17.27 -21.92 55.69
C VAL A 7 -17.73 -21.57 54.27
N LEU A 8 -19.00 -21.18 54.12
CA LEU A 8 -19.55 -20.79 52.82
C LEU A 8 -18.84 -19.55 52.25
N ALA A 9 -18.57 -18.55 53.09
CA ALA A 9 -17.86 -17.34 52.66
C ALA A 9 -16.41 -17.64 52.20
N ALA A 10 -15.71 -18.55 52.89
CA ALA A 10 -14.36 -18.95 52.51
C ALA A 10 -14.33 -19.69 51.16
N VAL A 11 -15.29 -20.59 50.93
CA VAL A 11 -15.41 -21.32 49.66
C VAL A 11 -15.75 -20.38 48.49
N LEU A 12 -16.68 -19.44 48.70
CA LEU A 12 -17.05 -18.47 47.66
C LEU A 12 -15.87 -17.56 47.29
N CYS A 13 -15.10 -17.10 48.29
CA CYS A 13 -13.91 -16.28 48.09
C CYS A 13 -12.83 -17.03 47.30
N ALA A 14 -12.57 -18.30 47.62
CA ALA A 14 -11.61 -19.13 46.89
C ALA A 14 -12.03 -19.37 45.43
N LEU A 15 -13.32 -19.57 45.16
CA LEU A 15 -13.84 -19.73 43.80
C LEU A 15 -13.71 -18.43 42.97
N LEU A 16 -14.01 -17.28 43.57
CA LEU A 16 -13.83 -15.98 42.91
C LEU A 16 -12.35 -15.68 42.61
N LEU A 17 -11.44 -15.99 43.53
CA LEU A 17 -10.00 -15.84 43.31
C LEU A 17 -9.48 -16.78 42.21
N ALA A 18 -9.97 -18.02 42.15
CA ALA A 18 -9.62 -18.96 41.08
C ALA A 18 -10.16 -18.54 39.71
N GLN A 19 -11.37 -17.96 39.65
CA GLN A 19 -11.92 -17.38 38.42
C GLN A 19 -11.14 -16.14 37.98
N TYR A 20 -10.78 -15.27 38.92
CA TYR A 20 -10.01 -14.06 38.65
C TYR A 20 -8.58 -14.39 38.17
N ALA A 21 -7.90 -15.36 38.80
CA ALA A 21 -6.57 -15.80 38.37
C ALA A 21 -6.60 -16.40 36.95
N ARG A 22 -7.60 -17.24 36.63
CA ARG A 22 -7.79 -17.76 35.27
C ARG A 22 -8.11 -16.67 34.25
N ALA A 23 -8.85 -15.64 34.64
CA ALA A 23 -9.12 -14.48 33.79
C ALA A 23 -7.86 -13.64 33.56
N GLN A 24 -7.00 -13.48 34.57
CA GLN A 24 -5.73 -12.74 34.43
C GLN A 24 -4.67 -13.49 33.64
N ASP A 25 -4.56 -14.82 33.78
CA ASP A 25 -3.69 -15.63 32.94
C ASP A 25 -4.16 -15.65 31.48
N ALA A 26 -5.48 -15.58 31.25
CA ALA A 26 -6.06 -15.45 29.92
C ALA A 26 -5.84 -14.04 29.32
N SER A 27 -5.87 -12.98 30.12
CA SER A 27 -5.71 -11.60 29.62
C SER A 27 -4.27 -11.11 29.55
N GLY A 28 -3.35 -11.71 30.31
CA GLY A 28 -1.99 -11.20 30.49
C GLY A 28 -0.97 -11.71 29.46
N ASN A 29 -1.26 -12.80 28.77
CA ASN A 29 -0.30 -13.49 27.90
C ASN A 29 -0.78 -13.72 26.46
N GLU A 30 -1.95 -13.21 26.08
CA GLU A 30 -2.34 -13.32 24.67
C GLU A 30 -1.40 -12.43 23.83
N PRO A 31 -0.65 -13.01 22.88
CA PRO A 31 0.26 -12.21 22.06
C PRO A 31 -0.54 -11.14 21.32
N SER A 32 -0.07 -9.90 21.40
CA SER A 32 -0.65 -8.80 20.63
C SER A 32 -0.68 -9.18 19.16
N ARG A 33 -1.87 -9.11 18.56
CA ARG A 33 -2.09 -9.38 17.14
C ARG A 33 -1.80 -8.10 16.38
N GLU A 34 -0.75 -8.12 15.60
CA GLU A 34 -0.40 -7.02 14.71
C GLU A 34 -0.76 -7.43 13.30
N VAL A 35 -1.53 -6.58 12.63
CA VAL A 35 -1.78 -6.71 11.20
C VAL A 35 -1.45 -5.39 10.55
N GLY A 36 -1.12 -5.45 9.27
CA GLY A 36 -1.00 -4.23 8.50
C GLY A 36 -1.10 -4.47 7.03
N LEU A 37 -1.47 -3.39 6.36
CA LEU A 37 -1.64 -3.29 4.94
C LEU A 37 -0.82 -2.09 4.46
N SER A 38 0.09 -2.32 3.53
CA SER A 38 0.84 -1.26 2.86
C SER A 38 0.56 -1.37 1.37
N ALA A 39 0.18 -0.27 0.72
CA ALA A 39 0.14 -0.24 -0.73
C ALA A 39 1.57 -0.45 -1.25
N ASN A 40 1.76 -1.44 -2.12
CA ASN A 40 3.02 -1.59 -2.81
C ASN A 40 3.13 -0.55 -3.91
N GLU A 41 4.36 -0.31 -4.35
CA GLU A 41 4.58 0.47 -5.55
C GLU A 41 3.81 -0.15 -6.72
N VAL A 42 3.19 0.72 -7.51
CA VAL A 42 2.29 0.39 -8.61
C VAL A 42 2.86 -0.78 -9.43
N PRO A 43 2.11 -1.90 -9.55
CA PRO A 43 2.51 -3.00 -10.43
C PRO A 43 2.84 -2.46 -11.82
N ASP A 44 3.94 -2.94 -12.38
CA ASP A 44 4.49 -2.42 -13.62
C ASP A 44 3.68 -2.89 -14.85
N ASP A 45 2.44 -2.43 -15.00
CA ASP A 45 1.62 -2.71 -16.17
C ASP A 45 1.89 -1.67 -17.28
N PRO A 46 2.55 -2.05 -18.39
CA PRO A 46 2.91 -1.12 -19.46
C PRO A 46 1.69 -0.52 -20.17
N GLY A 47 0.51 -1.13 -20.03
CA GLY A 47 -0.77 -0.61 -20.56
C GLY A 47 -1.42 0.46 -19.68
N MET A 48 -0.86 0.73 -18.50
CA MET A 48 -1.46 1.61 -17.50
C MET A 48 -0.62 2.86 -17.24
N MET A 49 -1.31 3.99 -17.08
CA MET A 49 -0.78 5.25 -16.59
C MET A 49 -0.93 5.35 -15.06
N ARG A 50 -2.01 4.80 -14.49
CA ARG A 50 -2.27 4.79 -13.04
C ARG A 50 -2.87 3.44 -12.67
N ALA A 51 -2.35 2.78 -11.65
CA ALA A 51 -3.03 1.62 -11.05
C ALA A 51 -4.21 2.06 -10.19
N PRO A 52 -5.13 1.14 -9.86
CA PRO A 52 -6.21 1.45 -8.93
C PRO A 52 -5.66 2.07 -7.65
N THR A 53 -6.23 3.20 -7.27
CA THR A 53 -5.73 4.03 -6.16
C THR A 53 -6.66 3.86 -4.96
N PRO A 54 -6.17 3.41 -3.80
CA PRO A 54 -7.01 3.33 -2.61
C PRO A 54 -7.47 4.73 -2.18
N ILE A 55 -8.71 4.85 -1.72
CA ILE A 55 -9.31 6.09 -1.22
C ILE A 55 -9.37 6.04 0.31
N GLY A 56 -8.87 7.09 0.97
CA GLY A 56 -8.86 7.22 2.43
C GLY A 56 -7.70 6.48 3.09
N GLU A 57 -7.85 6.16 4.37
CA GLU A 57 -6.83 5.51 5.20
C GLU A 57 -6.87 3.98 5.02
N TYR A 58 -6.31 3.48 3.93
CA TYR A 58 -6.37 2.05 3.59
C TYR A 58 -5.69 1.15 4.61
N GLU A 59 -4.75 1.68 5.39
CA GLU A 59 -4.09 0.99 6.50
C GLU A 59 -5.12 0.51 7.55
N THR A 60 -6.29 1.15 7.62
CA THR A 60 -7.40 0.77 8.53
C THR A 60 -8.30 -0.32 7.98
N TRP A 61 -8.17 -0.70 6.71
CA TRP A 61 -9.01 -1.73 6.10
C TRP A 61 -8.74 -3.12 6.67
N LEU A 62 -7.55 -3.33 7.21
CA LEU A 62 -7.15 -4.54 7.91
C LEU A 62 -6.89 -4.22 9.38
N SER A 63 -7.56 -4.93 10.28
CA SER A 63 -7.53 -4.71 11.73
C SER A 63 -7.16 -5.99 12.48
N PRO A 64 -6.69 -5.91 13.74
CA PRO A 64 -6.35 -7.11 14.52
C PRO A 64 -7.48 -8.14 14.63
N ASP A 65 -8.74 -7.70 14.54
CA ASP A 65 -9.93 -8.59 14.54
C ASP A 65 -10.05 -9.45 13.29
N ASP A 66 -9.38 -9.06 12.19
CA ASP A 66 -9.34 -9.83 10.95
C ASP A 66 -8.30 -10.97 11.00
N TYR A 67 -7.50 -11.07 12.06
CA TYR A 67 -6.57 -12.18 12.26
C TYR A 67 -7.34 -13.48 12.54
N PRO A 68 -7.22 -14.54 11.71
CA PRO A 68 -7.91 -15.79 11.94
C PRO A 68 -7.55 -16.41 13.29
N VAL A 69 -8.57 -16.69 14.10
CA VAL A 69 -8.40 -17.20 15.47
C VAL A 69 -7.60 -18.51 15.51
N GLN A 70 -7.84 -19.43 14.56
CA GLN A 70 -7.09 -20.68 14.47
C GLN A 70 -5.61 -20.46 14.12
N ALA A 71 -5.32 -19.57 13.15
CA ALA A 71 -3.96 -19.18 12.79
C ALA A 71 -3.23 -18.57 14.00
N ALA A 72 -3.90 -17.71 14.76
CA ALA A 72 -3.35 -17.10 15.97
C ALA A 72 -3.02 -18.15 17.05
N HIS A 73 -3.93 -19.11 17.30
CA HIS A 73 -3.67 -20.22 18.22
C HIS A 73 -2.51 -21.12 17.79
N GLN A 74 -2.30 -21.27 16.49
CA GLN A 74 -1.21 -22.04 15.89
C GLN A 74 0.08 -21.23 15.67
N TRP A 75 0.11 -19.97 16.13
CA TRP A 75 1.25 -19.06 15.95
C TRP A 75 1.67 -18.83 14.48
N VAL A 76 0.72 -18.94 13.55
CA VAL A 76 0.96 -18.78 12.12
C VAL A 76 1.12 -17.31 11.77
N GLN A 77 2.34 -16.89 11.44
CA GLN A 77 2.67 -15.53 11.04
C GLN A 77 3.15 -15.50 9.60
N ALA A 78 2.87 -14.41 8.88
CA ALA A 78 3.33 -14.24 7.51
C ALA A 78 3.43 -12.77 7.10
N SER A 79 4.26 -12.51 6.10
CA SER A 79 4.24 -11.29 5.31
C SER A 79 4.21 -11.69 3.84
N PHE A 80 3.20 -11.24 3.11
CA PHE A 80 2.93 -11.66 1.75
C PHE A 80 2.20 -10.55 0.99
N ASP A 81 2.13 -10.67 -0.33
CA ASP A 81 1.42 -9.70 -1.14
C ASP A 81 0.07 -10.25 -1.61
N ILE A 82 -0.95 -9.40 -1.63
CA ILE A 82 -2.24 -9.66 -2.29
C ILE A 82 -2.36 -8.79 -3.53
N GLU A 83 -3.00 -9.33 -4.57
CA GLU A 83 -3.40 -8.60 -5.77
C GLU A 83 -4.90 -8.34 -5.71
N VAL A 84 -5.29 -7.08 -5.90
CA VAL A 84 -6.68 -6.61 -5.93
C VAL A 84 -6.98 -6.13 -7.34
N THR A 85 -8.04 -6.66 -7.96
CA THR A 85 -8.54 -6.21 -9.25
C THR A 85 -9.69 -5.24 -9.04
N VAL A 86 -9.59 -4.06 -9.64
CA VAL A 86 -10.61 -3.01 -9.59
C VAL A 86 -11.06 -2.72 -11.01
N SER A 87 -12.38 -2.73 -11.21
CA SER A 87 -13.01 -2.40 -12.49
C SER A 87 -12.90 -0.91 -12.84
N ALA A 88 -13.21 -0.58 -14.09
CA ALA A 88 -13.35 0.82 -14.53
C ALA A 88 -14.49 1.59 -13.82
N ALA A 89 -15.38 0.89 -13.09
CA ALA A 89 -16.48 1.48 -12.32
C ALA A 89 -16.16 1.53 -10.81
N ASP A 90 -14.88 1.57 -10.44
CA ASP A 90 -14.40 1.70 -9.05
C ASP A 90 -14.74 0.51 -8.12
N ALA A 91 -15.32 -0.56 -8.66
CA ALA A 91 -15.67 -1.75 -7.89
C ALA A 91 -14.53 -2.78 -7.85
N ILE A 92 -14.30 -3.38 -6.68
CA ILE A 92 -13.40 -4.53 -6.53
C ILE A 92 -14.05 -5.75 -7.18
N THR A 93 -13.41 -6.33 -8.19
CA THR A 93 -13.90 -7.51 -8.91
C THR A 93 -13.09 -8.77 -8.63
N GLY A 94 -11.97 -8.66 -7.91
CA GLY A 94 -11.17 -9.80 -7.51
C GLY A 94 -10.17 -9.45 -6.42
N CYS A 95 -9.84 -10.43 -5.58
CA CYS A 95 -8.73 -10.36 -4.63
C CYS A 95 -8.12 -11.75 -4.46
N GLY A 96 -6.79 -11.84 -4.47
CA GLY A 96 -6.07 -13.09 -4.26
C GLY A 96 -4.61 -12.88 -3.88
N LYS A 97 -3.88 -13.98 -3.67
CA LYS A 97 -2.43 -13.95 -3.41
C LYS A 97 -1.68 -13.50 -4.66
N ALA A 98 -0.74 -12.57 -4.54
CA ALA A 98 0.18 -12.29 -5.63
C ALA A 98 1.06 -13.51 -5.93
N ALA A 99 1.46 -13.71 -7.19
CA ALA A 99 2.17 -14.94 -7.59
C ALA A 99 3.52 -15.12 -6.87
N ALA A 100 4.24 -14.03 -6.60
CA ALA A 100 5.64 -14.04 -6.16
C ALA A 100 5.87 -14.40 -4.68
N THR A 101 4.85 -14.31 -3.82
CA THR A 101 5.01 -14.45 -2.36
C THR A 101 4.26 -15.69 -1.85
N PRO A 102 4.91 -16.63 -1.16
CA PRO A 102 4.20 -17.73 -0.49
C PRO A 102 3.37 -17.18 0.68
N ALA A 103 2.18 -17.73 0.88
CA ALA A 103 1.27 -17.28 1.94
C ALA A 103 0.32 -18.40 2.38
N PRO A 104 0.03 -18.55 3.69
CA PRO A 104 -1.03 -19.42 4.17
C PRO A 104 -2.39 -18.99 3.60
N ALA A 105 -3.15 -19.94 3.06
CA ALA A 105 -4.41 -19.65 2.36
C ALA A 105 -5.45 -18.96 3.26
N GLU A 106 -5.48 -19.30 4.55
CA GLU A 106 -6.41 -18.68 5.52
C GLU A 106 -6.11 -17.19 5.77
N LEU A 107 -4.82 -16.79 5.80
CA LEU A 107 -4.41 -15.39 5.98
C LEU A 107 -4.70 -14.57 4.71
N VAL A 108 -4.48 -15.15 3.53
CA VAL A 108 -4.87 -14.53 2.24
C VAL A 108 -6.38 -14.30 2.20
N ALA A 109 -7.17 -15.31 2.56
CA ALA A 109 -8.63 -15.20 2.57
C ALA A 109 -9.13 -14.14 3.56
N ALA A 110 -8.51 -14.03 4.73
CA ALA A 110 -8.82 -13.01 5.73
C ALA A 110 -8.53 -11.60 5.22
N ALA A 111 -7.32 -11.38 4.67
CA ALA A 111 -6.93 -10.10 4.10
C ALA A 111 -7.86 -9.69 2.94
N CYS A 112 -8.16 -10.62 2.03
CA CYS A 112 -9.05 -10.34 0.91
C CYS A 112 -10.49 -10.04 1.35
N ARG A 113 -11.00 -10.71 2.37
CA ARG A 113 -12.33 -10.41 2.94
C ARG A 113 -12.37 -9.00 3.50
N ALA A 114 -11.35 -8.62 4.28
CA ALA A 114 -11.22 -7.29 4.88
C ALA A 114 -11.15 -6.18 3.80
N VAL A 115 -10.25 -6.34 2.82
CA VAL A 115 -10.09 -5.37 1.72
C VAL A 115 -11.32 -5.31 0.82
N THR A 116 -11.99 -6.43 0.53
CA THR A 116 -13.22 -6.40 -0.30
C THR A 116 -14.38 -5.75 0.44
N ALA A 117 -14.48 -5.92 1.76
CA ALA A 117 -15.57 -5.36 2.56
C ALA A 117 -15.41 -3.87 2.86
N ARG A 118 -14.16 -3.40 3.06
CA ARG A 118 -13.86 -2.03 3.52
C ARG A 118 -13.17 -1.17 2.47
N GLY A 119 -12.59 -1.80 1.46
CA GLY A 119 -11.80 -1.15 0.42
C GLY A 119 -12.65 -0.23 -0.45
N LYS A 120 -12.08 0.94 -0.72
CA LYS A 120 -12.63 1.94 -1.64
C LYS A 120 -11.52 2.34 -2.59
N PHE A 121 -11.81 2.37 -3.88
CA PHE A 121 -10.80 2.61 -4.89
C PHE A 121 -11.28 3.64 -5.90
N LEU A 122 -10.32 4.38 -6.46
CA LEU A 122 -10.42 4.89 -7.82
C LEU A 122 -9.88 3.82 -8.76
N HIS A 123 -10.55 3.62 -9.89
CA HIS A 123 -10.15 2.75 -10.98
C HIS A 123 -8.73 3.09 -11.49
N GLY A 124 -8.14 2.18 -12.28
CA GLY A 124 -6.88 2.45 -12.96
C GLY A 124 -7.09 3.25 -14.24
N LEU A 125 -6.09 4.04 -14.65
CA LEU A 125 -6.11 4.77 -15.93
C LEU A 125 -5.24 4.09 -16.96
N GLY A 126 -5.83 3.75 -18.11
CA GLY A 126 -5.08 3.29 -19.27
C GLY A 126 -4.15 4.39 -19.81
N ARG A 127 -3.25 4.03 -20.72
CA ARG A 127 -2.30 4.98 -21.34
C ARG A 127 -2.94 6.20 -22.01
N THR A 128 -4.19 6.05 -22.47
CA THR A 128 -5.01 7.09 -23.10
C THR A 128 -5.71 8.01 -22.11
N GLY A 129 -5.56 7.79 -20.81
CA GLY A 129 -6.25 8.56 -19.77
C GLY A 129 -7.70 8.13 -19.54
N THR A 130 -8.11 6.98 -20.07
CA THR A 130 -9.47 6.42 -19.87
C THR A 130 -9.49 5.46 -18.68
N ALA A 131 -10.60 5.45 -17.95
CA ALA A 131 -10.88 4.47 -16.92
C ALA A 131 -10.73 3.04 -17.46
N ALA A 132 -10.03 2.19 -16.74
CA ALA A 132 -9.74 0.81 -17.13
C ALA A 132 -9.76 -0.12 -15.92
N THR A 133 -10.16 -1.37 -16.16
CA THR A 133 -9.99 -2.44 -15.19
C THR A 133 -8.51 -2.72 -15.03
N ALA A 134 -8.04 -2.75 -13.79
CA ALA A 134 -6.63 -2.87 -13.50
C ALA A 134 -6.39 -3.52 -12.14
N ARG A 135 -5.12 -3.80 -11.87
CA ARG A 135 -4.68 -4.52 -10.67
C ARG A 135 -3.75 -3.64 -9.86
N THR A 136 -3.87 -3.76 -8.54
CA THR A 136 -2.97 -3.15 -7.57
C THR A 136 -2.56 -4.19 -6.54
N THR A 137 -1.40 -3.98 -5.92
CA THR A 137 -0.83 -4.95 -4.98
C THR A 137 -0.67 -4.28 -3.63
N PHE A 138 -0.97 -5.03 -2.57
CA PHE A 138 -0.68 -4.62 -1.20
C PHE A 138 0.23 -5.64 -0.53
N SER A 139 1.23 -5.16 0.21
CA SER A 139 1.92 -5.99 1.20
C SER A 139 1.05 -6.08 2.45
N VAL A 140 0.80 -7.32 2.86
CA VAL A 140 0.04 -7.69 4.04
C VAL A 140 0.98 -8.35 5.02
N PHE A 141 0.80 -8.07 6.31
CA PHE A 141 1.43 -8.87 7.35
C PHE A 141 0.45 -9.22 8.47
N PHE A 142 0.66 -10.41 9.04
CA PHE A 142 0.02 -10.91 10.25
C PHE A 142 1.13 -11.38 11.19
N ARG A 143 1.22 -10.77 12.38
CA ARG A 143 2.26 -11.03 13.37
C ARG A 143 1.69 -11.15 14.78
N LEU A 144 2.41 -11.87 15.62
CA LEU A 144 2.11 -12.08 17.02
C LEU A 144 3.29 -11.59 17.85
N GLY A 145 3.06 -10.68 18.79
CA GLY A 145 4.08 -10.14 19.70
C GLY A 145 4.52 -8.71 19.39
N PRO A 146 5.50 -8.17 20.13
CA PRO A 146 5.89 -6.77 20.02
C PRO A 146 6.58 -6.48 18.67
N PRO A 147 6.28 -5.34 18.02
CA PRO A 147 6.86 -5.00 16.73
C PRO A 147 8.38 -4.82 16.86
N LYS A 148 9.16 -5.63 16.15
CA LYS A 148 10.60 -5.38 15.95
C LYS A 148 10.76 -4.42 14.76
N ARG A 149 11.11 -3.17 15.03
CA ARG A 149 11.51 -2.22 13.98
C ARG A 149 12.93 -2.54 13.54
N ILE A 150 13.09 -3.08 12.33
CA ILE A 150 14.39 -3.20 11.68
C ILE A 150 14.55 -1.97 10.78
N PHE A 151 15.53 -1.13 11.07
CA PHE A 151 15.89 0.00 10.21
C PHE A 151 16.91 -0.48 9.18
N VAL A 152 16.53 -0.44 7.90
CA VAL A 152 17.47 -0.66 6.79
C VAL A 152 17.89 0.71 6.27
N PRO A 153 19.18 1.08 6.33
CA PRO A 153 19.63 2.35 5.76
C PRO A 153 19.44 2.36 4.24
N ALA A 154 18.99 3.49 3.70
CA ALA A 154 18.84 3.66 2.26
C ALA A 154 20.22 3.67 1.58
N VAL A 155 20.38 2.86 0.54
CA VAL A 155 21.56 2.90 -0.33
C VAL A 155 21.29 3.91 -1.46
N SER A 156 22.07 4.98 -1.54
CA SER A 156 21.96 5.95 -2.62
C SER A 156 22.69 5.44 -3.87
N ASN A 157 21.98 5.35 -5.01
CA ASN A 157 22.59 5.05 -6.30
C ASN A 157 22.89 6.36 -7.07
N PRO A 158 24.15 6.68 -7.39
CA PRO A 158 24.53 7.94 -8.03
C PRO A 158 24.19 8.04 -9.53
N ASN A 159 23.71 6.97 -10.17
CA ASN A 159 23.50 6.92 -11.62
C ASN A 159 22.03 7.05 -12.04
N VAL A 160 21.30 8.01 -11.46
CA VAL A 160 19.91 8.30 -11.85
C VAL A 160 19.85 9.37 -12.96
N PRO A 161 18.89 9.31 -13.90
CA PRO A 161 18.65 10.36 -14.87
C PRO A 161 18.43 11.72 -14.20
N SER A 162 18.61 12.80 -14.96
CA SER A 162 18.26 14.14 -14.50
C SER A 162 17.52 14.92 -15.59
N LEU A 163 16.66 15.84 -15.17
CA LEU A 163 15.98 16.75 -16.08
C LEU A 163 16.96 17.74 -16.69
N VAL A 164 16.82 18.01 -17.99
CA VAL A 164 17.62 19.05 -18.67
C VAL A 164 17.26 20.44 -18.13
N ASP A 165 15.97 20.67 -17.85
CA ASP A 165 15.45 21.87 -17.18
C ASP A 165 14.48 21.47 -16.05
N PRO A 166 14.95 21.43 -14.79
CA PRO A 166 14.13 21.02 -13.66
C PRO A 166 12.94 21.96 -13.39
N SER A 167 13.07 23.24 -13.76
CA SER A 167 12.06 24.27 -13.46
C SER A 167 10.84 24.13 -14.36
N ALA A 168 11.04 23.86 -15.65
CA ALA A 168 9.98 23.64 -16.63
C ALA A 168 9.20 22.33 -16.38
N ALA A 169 9.87 21.30 -15.84
CA ALA A 169 9.28 19.98 -15.68
C ALA A 169 8.51 19.78 -14.36
N THR A 170 8.79 20.58 -13.34
CA THR A 170 8.17 20.44 -12.00
C THR A 170 6.90 21.27 -11.84
N MET A 171 6.68 22.28 -12.67
CA MET A 171 5.48 23.11 -12.66
C MET A 171 4.50 22.65 -13.74
N VAL A 172 3.39 22.08 -13.31
CA VAL A 172 2.25 21.81 -14.20
C VAL A 172 1.27 22.98 -14.06
N HIS A 173 1.22 23.81 -15.09
CA HIS A 173 0.25 24.90 -15.17
C HIS A 173 -1.11 24.35 -15.55
N HIS A 174 -2.08 24.42 -14.64
CA HIS A 174 -3.42 23.91 -14.92
C HIS A 174 -4.52 24.63 -14.15
N THR A 175 -5.75 24.42 -14.60
CA THR A 175 -6.96 24.76 -13.87
C THR A 175 -7.01 24.01 -12.51
N PRO A 176 -7.28 24.70 -11.38
CA PRO A 176 -7.34 24.09 -10.05
C PRO A 176 -8.33 22.91 -9.94
N ALA A 177 -9.41 22.94 -10.73
CA ALA A 177 -10.44 21.92 -10.73
C ALA A 177 -9.92 20.51 -11.07
N PHE A 178 -8.76 20.40 -11.74
CA PHE A 178 -8.18 19.10 -12.12
C PHE A 178 -7.25 18.55 -11.04
N PHE A 179 -6.90 19.35 -10.02
CA PHE A 179 -5.91 19.02 -9.01
C PHE A 179 -6.40 19.31 -7.60
N PRO A 180 -7.44 18.59 -7.11
CA PRO A 180 -7.82 18.66 -5.71
C PRO A 180 -6.66 18.24 -4.78
N ASN A 181 -5.73 17.41 -5.25
CA ASN A 181 -4.45 17.17 -4.63
C ASN A 181 -3.31 17.81 -5.45
N THR A 182 -2.56 18.72 -4.85
CA THR A 182 -1.44 19.42 -5.49
C THR A 182 -0.10 18.69 -5.33
N ALA A 183 -0.01 17.71 -4.42
CA ALA A 183 1.18 16.91 -4.17
C ALA A 183 1.20 15.65 -5.04
N VAL A 184 1.27 15.85 -6.36
CA VAL A 184 1.31 14.74 -7.34
C VAL A 184 2.71 14.15 -7.40
N ARG A 185 2.80 12.82 -7.42
CA ARG A 185 4.05 12.10 -7.66
C ARG A 185 3.91 11.23 -8.88
N ALA A 186 4.90 11.27 -9.75
CA ALA A 186 4.95 10.43 -10.94
C ALA A 186 6.31 9.74 -11.08
N ARG A 187 6.31 8.67 -11.84
CA ARG A 187 7.46 7.90 -12.25
C ARG A 187 7.56 7.97 -13.76
N ILE A 188 8.70 8.38 -14.28
CA ILE A 188 8.97 8.42 -15.72
C ILE A 188 10.07 7.42 -16.06
N ASP A 189 9.86 6.64 -17.11
CA ASP A 189 10.88 5.81 -17.72
C ASP A 189 11.50 6.61 -18.87
N VAL A 190 12.83 6.56 -18.97
CA VAL A 190 13.63 7.37 -19.88
C VAL A 190 14.49 6.44 -20.73
N SER A 191 14.42 6.60 -22.05
CA SER A 191 15.27 5.84 -22.97
C SER A 191 16.75 6.26 -22.88
N ALA A 192 17.65 5.47 -23.47
CA ALA A 192 19.06 5.82 -23.62
C ALA A 192 19.31 7.14 -24.41
N THR A 193 18.30 7.63 -25.13
CA THR A 193 18.36 8.93 -25.84
C THR A 193 17.92 10.12 -25.00
N GLY A 194 17.43 9.89 -23.77
CA GLY A 194 16.85 10.92 -22.92
C GLY A 194 15.37 11.23 -23.20
N ALA A 195 14.74 10.51 -24.14
CA ALA A 195 13.32 10.64 -24.41
C ALA A 195 12.47 9.86 -23.38
N PRO A 196 11.38 10.45 -22.84
CA PRO A 196 10.42 9.74 -21.99
C PRO A 196 9.73 8.63 -22.77
N THR A 197 9.72 7.42 -22.23
CA THR A 197 9.05 6.26 -22.85
C THR A 197 7.76 5.88 -22.15
N ARG A 198 7.66 6.17 -20.85
CA ARG A 198 6.47 5.86 -20.04
C ARG A 198 6.33 6.80 -18.86
N CYS A 199 5.08 7.10 -18.51
CA CYS A 199 4.72 7.86 -17.31
C CYS A 199 3.73 7.04 -16.48
N THR A 200 4.01 6.89 -15.20
CA THR A 200 3.16 6.23 -14.20
C THR A 200 2.86 7.21 -13.06
N ILE A 201 1.59 7.40 -12.70
CA ILE A 201 1.20 8.19 -11.53
C ILE A 201 1.36 7.33 -10.26
N LEU A 202 2.16 7.82 -9.32
CA LEU A 202 2.42 7.18 -8.01
C LEU A 202 1.51 7.75 -6.92
N VAL A 203 1.23 9.05 -6.97
CA VAL A 203 0.23 9.72 -6.11
C VAL A 203 -0.64 10.55 -7.02
N SER A 204 -1.93 10.21 -7.03
CA SER A 204 -2.93 10.87 -7.89
C SER A 204 -3.15 12.32 -7.52
N SER A 205 -3.43 13.13 -8.54
CA SER A 205 -4.01 14.47 -8.43
C SER A 205 -5.42 14.48 -7.84
N GLY A 206 -6.06 13.31 -7.76
CA GLY A 206 -7.44 13.13 -7.34
C GLY A 206 -8.45 13.24 -8.48
N THR A 207 -8.01 13.47 -9.72
CA THR A 207 -8.88 13.36 -10.92
C THR A 207 -8.16 12.70 -12.09
N ASP A 208 -8.92 12.04 -12.96
CA ASP A 208 -8.34 11.41 -14.15
C ASP A 208 -7.75 12.42 -15.14
N LYS A 209 -8.40 13.58 -15.26
CA LYS A 209 -7.93 14.68 -16.11
C LYS A 209 -6.62 15.26 -15.60
N GLY A 210 -6.46 15.45 -14.29
CA GLY A 210 -5.22 15.94 -13.69
C GLY A 210 -4.07 14.95 -13.88
N ASP A 211 -4.34 13.66 -13.67
CA ASP A 211 -3.36 12.59 -13.85
C ASP A 211 -2.91 12.46 -15.32
N ALA A 212 -3.86 12.52 -16.25
CA ALA A 212 -3.57 12.52 -17.68
C ALA A 212 -2.73 13.74 -18.10
N ALA A 213 -3.09 14.94 -17.62
CA ALA A 213 -2.37 16.18 -17.92
C ALA A 213 -0.93 16.16 -17.38
N VAL A 214 -0.70 15.61 -16.18
CA VAL A 214 0.65 15.42 -15.63
C VAL A 214 1.48 14.52 -16.53
N CYS A 215 0.94 13.39 -16.97
CA CYS A 215 1.68 12.48 -17.83
C CYS A 215 1.87 13.01 -19.25
N GLU A 216 0.93 13.80 -19.78
CA GLU A 216 1.12 14.53 -21.03
C GLU A 216 2.27 15.53 -20.91
N HIS A 217 2.27 16.36 -19.86
CA HIS A 217 3.33 17.33 -19.57
C HIS A 217 4.71 16.68 -19.49
N LEU A 218 4.83 15.61 -18.70
CA LEU A 218 6.11 14.90 -18.50
C LEU A 218 6.64 14.24 -19.77
N ARG A 219 5.76 13.77 -20.66
CA ARG A 219 6.17 13.17 -21.94
C ARG A 219 6.74 14.18 -22.93
N MET A 220 6.44 15.47 -22.76
CA MET A 220 7.01 16.55 -23.58
C MET A 220 8.39 17.01 -23.09
N GLN A 221 8.83 16.55 -21.91
CA GLN A 221 10.11 16.95 -21.32
C GLN A 221 11.29 16.19 -21.93
N LYS A 222 12.49 16.77 -21.80
CA LYS A 222 13.76 16.14 -22.18
C LYS A 222 14.60 15.83 -20.95
N PHE A 223 15.22 14.66 -20.96
CA PHE A 223 16.06 14.18 -19.86
C PHE A 223 17.49 13.95 -20.33
N VAL A 224 18.44 14.11 -19.42
CA VAL A 224 19.76 13.50 -19.54
C VAL A 224 19.59 12.03 -19.17
N PRO A 225 19.90 11.07 -20.08
CA PRO A 225 19.72 9.65 -19.80
C PRO A 225 20.62 9.20 -18.65
N ALA A 226 20.25 8.09 -18.00
CA ALA A 226 21.17 7.42 -17.08
C ALA A 226 22.43 6.97 -17.84
N ARG A 227 23.51 6.75 -17.09
CA ARG A 227 24.75 6.20 -17.62
C ARG A 227 25.09 4.90 -16.90
N ASP A 228 25.59 3.93 -17.65
CA ASP A 228 26.12 2.69 -17.08
C ASP A 228 27.53 2.91 -16.46
N TYR A 229 28.18 1.82 -16.04
CA TYR A 229 29.51 1.88 -15.41
C TYR A 229 30.61 2.38 -16.35
N ASP A 230 30.42 2.27 -17.66
CA ASP A 230 31.35 2.77 -18.68
C ASP A 230 31.04 4.21 -19.10
N GLY A 231 30.00 4.81 -18.51
CA GLY A 231 29.54 6.16 -18.82
C GLY A 231 28.68 6.23 -20.08
N ALA A 232 28.30 5.11 -20.69
CA ALA A 232 27.46 5.09 -21.88
C ALA A 232 25.99 5.36 -21.51
N PRO A 233 25.24 6.13 -22.32
CA PRO A 233 23.82 6.35 -22.09
C PRO A 233 23.03 5.03 -22.08
N THR A 234 22.21 4.82 -21.07
CA THR A 234 21.36 3.63 -20.91
C THR A 234 19.93 4.01 -20.55
N ALA A 235 19.00 3.12 -20.85
CA ALA A 235 17.61 3.31 -20.45
C ALA A 235 17.49 3.19 -18.92
N PHE A 236 16.61 4.00 -18.35
CA PHE A 236 16.35 3.98 -16.92
C PHE A 236 14.85 3.87 -16.69
N ASN A 237 14.48 2.84 -15.93
CA ASN A 237 13.11 2.64 -15.50
C ASN A 237 12.98 3.15 -14.07
N GLY A 238 12.03 4.04 -13.84
CA GLY A 238 11.68 4.42 -12.49
C GLY A 238 12.20 5.76 -11.97
N TYR A 239 12.45 6.76 -12.83
CA TYR A 239 12.83 8.09 -12.35
C TYR A 239 11.63 8.75 -11.65
N ARG A 240 11.74 8.98 -10.34
CA ARG A 240 10.63 9.51 -9.52
C ARG A 240 10.71 11.02 -9.43
N MET A 241 9.56 11.66 -9.62
CA MET A 241 9.42 13.10 -9.59
C MET A 241 8.30 13.49 -8.65
N ASN A 242 8.57 14.49 -7.82
CA ASN A 242 7.54 15.23 -7.10
C ASN A 242 7.19 16.44 -7.96
N LEU A 243 5.91 16.60 -8.30
CA LEU A 243 5.44 17.73 -9.09
C LEU A 243 4.67 18.69 -8.20
N THR A 244 4.87 19.98 -8.44
CA THR A 244 4.09 21.04 -7.80
C THR A 244 3.14 21.61 -8.83
N VAL A 245 1.85 21.45 -8.59
CA VAL A 245 0.83 22.03 -9.47
C VAL A 245 0.58 23.47 -9.05
N VAL A 246 0.72 24.40 -9.98
CA VAL A 246 0.51 25.82 -9.74
C VAL A 246 -0.73 26.30 -10.51
N ALA A 247 -1.64 26.93 -9.78
CA ALA A 247 -2.81 27.59 -10.35
C ALA A 247 -2.42 28.93 -10.98
N TRP A 248 -3.16 29.32 -12.01
CA TRP A 248 -3.13 30.68 -12.56
C TRP A 248 -4.00 31.63 -11.74
#